data_AF-A0A2V7UGA0-F1
#
_entry.id   AF-A0A2V7UGA0-F1
#
_cell.length_a   1.000
_cell.length_b   1.000
_cell.length_c   1.000
_cell.angle_alpha   90.00
_cell.angle_beta   90.00
_cell.angle_gamma   90.00
#
_symmetry.space_group_name_H-M   'P 1'
#
loop_
_entity.id
_entity.type
_entity.pdbx_description
1 polymer ?
#
loop_
_entity_poly.entity_id
_entity_poly.type
_entity_poly.pdbx_seq_one_letter_code
_entity_poly.pdbx_strand_id
1 'polypeptide(L)'
;MAVAQHQRQLSNCKDDIGPCDPSTFTELEVGDVARAQRERTVANCKDGRGRCDYSELTRPEAREVARAERQRNVTSCSYGWEGCDRSKLTRREAAEVDSAVRVSNISDCREGRDSCDYSLLSRSEAREITRAERARNYTACLNRRGYCDRSRLTPSEAAKIPPDVREDSLIHMDPGGPIDPYGRE
;
A
#
# COMPACT_ATOMS: atom_id res chain seq x y z
N MET A 1 -26.12 42.72 19.13
CA MET A 1 -24.82 42.01 19.30
C MET A 1 -24.93 40.75 20.16
N ALA A 2 -25.66 40.77 21.28
CA ALA A 2 -25.82 39.61 22.18
C ALA A 2 -26.37 38.33 21.51
N VAL A 3 -27.42 38.44 20.68
CA VAL A 3 -27.99 37.27 19.97
C VAL A 3 -26.96 36.60 19.06
N ALA A 4 -26.20 37.39 18.29
CA ALA A 4 -25.17 36.86 17.39
C ALA A 4 -24.02 36.20 18.16
N GLN A 5 -23.71 36.69 19.37
CA GLN A 5 -22.71 36.08 20.24
C GLN A 5 -23.20 34.75 20.82
N HIS A 6 -24.44 34.70 21.30
CA HIS A 6 -25.08 33.48 21.80
C HIS A 6 -25.14 32.38 20.73
N GLN A 7 -25.56 32.74 19.51
CA GLN A 7 -25.58 31.82 18.37
C GLN A 7 -24.19 31.27 18.03
N ARG A 8 -23.15 32.11 18.10
CA ARG A 8 -21.76 31.65 17.89
C ARG A 8 -21.31 30.70 19.00
N GLN A 9 -21.61 31.00 20.26
CA GLN A 9 -21.28 30.11 21.38
C GLN A 9 -21.97 28.75 21.23
N LEU A 10 -23.25 28.75 20.85
CA LEU A 10 -24.00 27.53 20.57
C LEU A 10 -23.39 26.73 19.41
N SER A 11 -23.00 27.40 18.32
CA SER A 11 -22.32 26.72 17.19
C SER A 11 -21.01 26.11 17.65
N ASN A 12 -20.17 26.86 18.36
CA ASN A 12 -18.89 26.36 18.86
C ASN A 12 -19.07 25.12 19.75
N CYS A 13 -20.05 25.12 20.66
CA CYS A 13 -20.43 23.93 21.44
C CYS A 13 -20.86 22.77 20.52
N LYS A 14 -21.75 23.05 19.58
CA LYS A 14 -22.22 22.07 18.59
C LYS A 14 -21.10 21.56 17.69
N ASP A 15 -19.98 22.26 17.56
CA ASP A 15 -18.83 21.95 16.71
C ASP A 15 -17.60 21.42 17.49
N ASP A 16 -17.70 21.30 18.82
CA ASP A 16 -16.60 20.93 19.74
C ASP A 16 -15.39 21.89 19.67
N ILE A 17 -15.67 23.18 19.47
CA ILE A 17 -14.67 24.24 19.36
C ILE A 17 -14.54 24.96 20.71
N GLY A 18 -13.57 24.51 21.51
CA GLY A 18 -13.26 25.10 22.81
C GLY A 18 -14.20 24.66 23.93
N PRO A 19 -14.08 25.26 25.13
CA PRO A 19 -14.91 24.87 26.26
C PRO A 19 -16.38 25.23 26.02
N CYS A 20 -17.26 24.29 26.35
CA CYS A 20 -18.70 24.49 26.33
C CYS A 20 -19.24 24.56 27.77
N ASP A 21 -19.90 25.67 28.13
CA ASP A 21 -20.61 25.80 29.40
C ASP A 21 -22.12 25.60 29.17
N PRO A 22 -22.71 24.47 29.58
CA PRO A 22 -24.13 24.20 29.35
C PRO A 22 -25.06 25.15 30.11
N SER A 23 -24.57 25.80 31.19
CA SER A 23 -25.40 26.65 32.05
C SER A 23 -25.85 27.95 31.38
N THR A 24 -25.22 28.31 30.25
CA THR A 24 -25.57 29.51 29.48
C THR A 24 -26.67 29.28 28.45
N PHE A 25 -27.18 28.05 28.31
CA PHE A 25 -28.12 27.65 27.26
C PHE A 25 -29.47 27.20 27.82
N THR A 26 -30.49 27.29 26.98
CA THR A 26 -31.80 26.69 27.26
C THR A 26 -31.73 25.16 27.20
N GLU A 27 -32.69 24.46 27.81
CA GLU A 27 -32.75 22.99 27.76
C GLU A 27 -32.79 22.44 26.33
N LEU A 28 -33.49 23.12 25.42
CA LEU A 28 -33.54 22.74 24.00
C LEU A 28 -32.16 22.87 23.34
N GLU A 29 -31.44 23.94 23.63
CA GLU A 29 -30.09 24.17 23.10
C GLU A 29 -29.07 23.16 23.66
N VAL A 30 -29.17 22.82 24.95
CA VAL A 30 -28.36 21.75 25.55
C VAL A 30 -28.66 20.41 24.89
N GLY A 31 -29.92 20.08 24.65
CA GLY A 31 -30.33 18.86 23.94
C GLY A 31 -29.80 18.81 22.51
N ASP A 32 -29.77 19.95 21.81
CA ASP A 32 -29.17 20.05 20.48
C ASP A 32 -27.66 19.85 20.49
N VAL A 33 -26.94 20.44 21.45
CA VAL A 33 -25.48 20.24 21.61
C VAL A 33 -25.17 18.77 21.90
N ALA A 34 -25.92 18.14 22.80
CA ALA A 34 -25.75 16.72 23.11
C ALA A 34 -26.00 15.82 21.88
N ARG A 35 -27.00 16.14 21.05
CA ARG A 35 -27.23 15.44 19.79
C ARG A 35 -26.05 15.58 18.83
N ALA A 36 -25.54 16.80 18.63
CA ALA A 36 -24.39 17.04 17.77
C ALA A 36 -23.12 16.31 18.26
N GLN A 37 -22.90 16.29 19.58
CA GLN A 37 -21.81 15.52 20.19
C GLN A 37 -21.94 14.03 19.90
N ARG A 38 -23.14 13.46 20.06
CA ARG A 38 -23.40 12.04 19.83
C ARG A 38 -23.26 11.65 18.36
N GLU A 39 -23.75 12.48 17.45
CA GLU A 39 -23.56 12.31 16.00
C GLU A 39 -22.07 12.27 15.63
N ARG A 40 -21.26 13.17 16.21
CA ARG A 40 -19.80 13.13 16.07
C ARG A 40 -19.18 11.86 16.62
N THR A 41 -19.54 11.43 17.84
CA THR A 41 -19.01 10.20 18.44
C THR A 41 -19.27 9.00 17.53
N VAL A 42 -20.50 8.88 17.02
CA VAL A 42 -20.87 7.82 16.06
C VAL A 42 -20.07 7.94 14.77
N ALA A 43 -19.88 9.14 14.22
CA ALA A 43 -19.10 9.36 13.01
C ALA A 43 -17.62 8.97 13.21
N ASN A 44 -17.01 9.41 14.31
CA ASN A 44 -15.63 9.06 14.68
C ASN A 44 -15.46 7.55 14.83
N CYS A 45 -16.40 6.89 15.50
CA CYS A 45 -16.45 5.43 15.61
C CYS A 45 -16.52 4.75 14.23
N LYS A 46 -17.43 5.21 13.34
CA LYS A 46 -17.57 4.66 11.98
C LYS A 46 -16.30 4.82 11.16
N ASP A 47 -15.64 5.96 11.29
CA ASP A 47 -14.40 6.30 10.58
C ASP A 47 -13.15 5.63 11.18
N GLY A 48 -13.25 5.12 12.41
CA GLY A 48 -12.10 4.53 13.12
C GLY A 48 -11.17 5.56 13.76
N ARG A 49 -11.69 6.75 14.07
CA ARG A 49 -10.95 7.81 14.73
C ARG A 49 -10.96 7.57 16.23
N GLY A 50 -9.82 7.13 16.78
CA GLY A 50 -9.69 6.86 18.22
C GLY A 50 -10.38 5.56 18.66
N ARG A 51 -10.55 5.40 19.98
CA ARG A 51 -11.28 4.26 20.55
C ARG A 51 -12.78 4.55 20.49
N CYS A 52 -13.57 3.54 20.12
CA CYS A 52 -15.03 3.62 20.17
C CYS A 52 -15.55 2.97 21.45
N ASP A 53 -16.19 3.75 22.32
CA ASP A 53 -16.90 3.22 23.49
C ASP A 53 -18.34 2.86 23.11
N TYR A 54 -18.60 1.56 22.97
CA TYR A 54 -19.93 1.06 22.62
C TYR A 54 -20.98 1.27 23.72
N SER A 55 -20.58 1.58 24.97
CA SER A 55 -21.51 1.85 26.07
C SER A 55 -22.24 3.19 25.92
N GLU A 56 -21.68 4.12 25.15
CA GLU A 56 -22.27 5.43 24.86
C GLU A 56 -23.23 5.40 23.65
N LEU A 57 -23.30 4.28 22.93
CA LEU A 57 -24.09 4.12 21.72
C LEU A 57 -25.46 3.51 21.99
N THR A 58 -26.48 3.96 21.25
CA THR A 58 -27.72 3.18 21.22
C THR A 58 -27.57 1.93 20.36
N ARG A 59 -28.49 0.98 20.52
CA ARG A 59 -28.48 -0.26 19.73
C ARG A 59 -28.44 -0.04 18.21
N PRO A 60 -29.22 0.89 17.61
CA PRO A 60 -29.10 1.19 16.19
C PRO A 60 -27.71 1.71 15.81
N GLU A 61 -27.15 2.64 16.58
CA GLU A 61 -25.82 3.21 16.29
C GLU A 61 -24.71 2.18 16.40
N ALA A 62 -24.73 1.36 17.44
CA ALA A 62 -23.78 0.27 17.62
C ALA A 62 -23.79 -0.69 16.40
N ARG A 63 -24.96 -0.97 15.83
CA ARG A 63 -25.09 -1.78 14.61
C ARG A 63 -24.47 -1.09 13.39
N GLU A 64 -24.69 0.21 13.24
CA GLU A 64 -24.12 0.99 12.14
C GLU A 64 -22.60 1.12 12.25
N VAL A 65 -22.07 1.36 13.46
CA VAL A 65 -20.64 1.38 13.74
C VAL A 65 -20.02 0.02 13.46
N ALA A 66 -20.60 -1.07 13.96
CA ALA A 66 -20.09 -2.42 13.71
C ALA A 66 -20.05 -2.77 12.21
N ARG A 67 -21.05 -2.32 11.44
CA ARG A 67 -21.04 -2.47 9.97
C ARG A 67 -19.88 -1.69 9.34
N ALA A 68 -19.64 -0.45 9.77
CA ALA A 68 -18.56 0.38 9.24
C ALA A 68 -17.18 -0.21 9.60
N GLU A 69 -17.01 -0.68 10.84
CA GLU A 69 -15.79 -1.38 11.28
C GLU A 69 -15.52 -2.64 10.46
N ARG A 70 -16.54 -3.48 10.23
CA ARG A 70 -16.42 -4.67 9.39
C ARG A 70 -16.04 -4.31 7.96
N GLN A 71 -16.64 -3.27 7.39
CA GLN A 71 -16.29 -2.80 6.05
C GLN A 71 -14.85 -2.31 5.97
N ARG A 72 -14.37 -1.56 6.96
CA ARG A 72 -12.97 -1.13 7.05
C ARG A 72 -12.03 -2.32 7.17
N ASN A 73 -12.38 -3.32 7.98
CA ASN A 73 -11.58 -4.54 8.12
C ASN A 73 -11.45 -5.30 6.80
N VAL A 74 -12.54 -5.46 6.05
CA VAL A 74 -12.50 -6.04 4.70
C VAL A 74 -11.55 -5.25 3.80
N THR A 75 -11.66 -3.93 3.79
CA THR A 75 -10.76 -3.06 3.00
C THR A 75 -9.30 -3.24 3.41
N SER A 76 -8.98 -3.15 4.70
CA SER A 76 -7.61 -3.35 5.18
C SER A 76 -7.07 -4.72 4.78
N CYS A 77 -7.87 -5.79 4.91
CA CYS A 77 -7.45 -7.12 4.51
C CYS A 77 -7.24 -7.28 3.00
N SER A 78 -8.11 -6.70 2.17
CA SER A 78 -7.98 -6.76 0.71
C SER A 78 -6.71 -6.08 0.19
N TYR A 79 -6.24 -5.02 0.87
CA TYR A 79 -5.02 -4.29 0.51
C TYR A 79 -3.80 -4.71 1.33
N GLY A 80 -3.92 -5.68 2.24
CA GLY A 80 -2.83 -6.10 3.12
C GLY A 80 -2.35 -5.03 4.09
N TRP A 81 -3.22 -4.08 4.47
CA TRP A 81 -2.89 -3.03 5.43
C TRP A 81 -2.86 -3.53 6.87
N GLU A 82 -2.12 -2.80 7.70
CA GLU A 82 -2.16 -2.99 9.15
C GLU A 82 -3.60 -2.85 9.68
N GLY A 83 -3.93 -3.65 10.70
CA GLY A 83 -5.28 -3.69 11.27
C GLY A 83 -6.25 -4.64 10.56
N CYS A 84 -5.80 -5.37 9.53
CA CYS A 84 -6.55 -6.53 9.04
C CYS A 84 -6.67 -7.61 10.13
N ASP A 85 -7.91 -7.93 10.51
CA ASP A 85 -8.26 -9.03 11.39
C ASP A 85 -9.12 -10.04 10.63
N ARG A 86 -8.47 -11.08 10.10
CA ARG A 86 -9.14 -12.14 9.33
C ARG A 86 -10.16 -12.94 10.16
N SER A 87 -10.05 -12.93 11.49
CA SER A 87 -10.99 -13.65 12.37
C SER A 87 -12.39 -13.01 12.40
N LYS A 88 -12.49 -11.73 12.03
CA LYS A 88 -13.75 -10.96 12.00
C LYS A 88 -14.45 -11.00 10.64
N LEU A 89 -13.86 -11.67 9.65
CA LEU A 89 -14.47 -11.80 8.33
C LEU A 89 -15.49 -12.94 8.33
N THR A 90 -16.62 -12.73 7.64
CA THR A 90 -17.47 -13.87 7.28
C THR A 90 -16.83 -14.68 6.17
N ARG A 91 -17.31 -15.91 5.94
CA ARG A 91 -16.79 -16.75 4.85
C ARG A 91 -16.85 -16.06 3.48
N ARG A 92 -17.91 -15.29 3.22
CA ARG A 92 -18.06 -14.56 1.96
C ARG A 92 -17.01 -13.46 1.83
N GLU A 93 -16.82 -12.67 2.88
CA GLU A 93 -15.80 -11.62 2.90
C GLU A 93 -14.38 -12.16 2.82
N ALA A 94 -14.09 -13.27 3.49
CA ALA A 94 -12.80 -13.93 3.40
C ALA A 94 -12.50 -14.34 1.95
N ALA A 95 -13.48 -14.90 1.22
CA ALA A 95 -13.33 -15.23 -0.19
C ALA A 95 -13.15 -13.99 -1.08
N GLU A 96 -13.86 -12.89 -0.79
CA GLU A 96 -13.69 -11.60 -1.48
C GLU A 96 -12.27 -11.04 -1.27
N VAL A 97 -11.78 -11.05 -0.02
CA VAL A 97 -10.42 -10.64 0.34
C VAL A 97 -9.37 -11.52 -0.34
N ASP A 98 -9.53 -12.85 -0.31
CA ASP A 98 -8.55 -13.78 -0.90
C ASP A 98 -8.46 -13.59 -2.42
N SER A 99 -9.58 -13.28 -3.08
CA SER A 99 -9.61 -12.91 -4.49
C SER A 99 -8.82 -11.62 -4.75
N ALA A 100 -9.05 -10.57 -3.94
CA ALA A 100 -8.35 -9.29 -4.07
C ALA A 100 -6.83 -9.44 -3.85
N VAL A 101 -6.43 -10.15 -2.80
CA VAL A 101 -5.02 -10.46 -2.49
C VAL A 101 -4.37 -11.22 -3.64
N ARG A 102 -5.04 -12.24 -4.18
CA ARG A 102 -4.54 -13.02 -5.32
C ARG A 102 -4.37 -12.16 -6.58
N VAL A 103 -5.32 -11.29 -6.88
CA VAL A 103 -5.22 -10.36 -8.03
C VAL A 103 -4.02 -9.44 -7.88
N SER A 104 -3.84 -8.83 -6.70
CA SER A 104 -2.68 -7.98 -6.42
C SER A 104 -1.37 -8.76 -6.56
N ASN A 105 -1.29 -9.95 -5.97
CA ASN A 105 -0.12 -10.81 -6.03
C ASN A 105 0.27 -11.18 -7.47
N ILE A 106 -0.71 -11.54 -8.30
CA ILE A 106 -0.45 -11.83 -9.72
C ILE A 106 0.11 -10.60 -10.44
N SER A 107 -0.40 -9.39 -10.14
CA SER A 107 0.14 -8.14 -10.70
C SER A 107 1.60 -7.95 -10.29
N ASP A 108 1.91 -8.09 -9.01
CA ASP A 108 3.25 -7.94 -8.46
C ASP A 108 4.23 -8.94 -9.10
N CYS A 109 3.83 -10.20 -9.22
CA CYS A 109 4.62 -11.24 -9.88
C CYS A 109 4.83 -10.94 -11.38
N ARG A 110 3.81 -10.44 -12.07
CA ARG A 110 3.91 -10.06 -13.49
C ARG A 110 4.85 -8.88 -13.68
N GLU A 111 4.91 -7.95 -12.75
CA GLU A 111 5.82 -6.80 -12.78
C GLU A 111 7.21 -7.15 -12.25
N GLY A 112 7.36 -8.28 -11.54
CA GLY A 112 8.62 -8.71 -10.94
C GLY A 112 8.96 -7.93 -9.67
N ARG A 113 7.94 -7.56 -8.89
CA ARG A 113 8.10 -6.91 -7.59
C ARG A 113 8.48 -7.91 -6.51
N ASP A 114 9.22 -7.44 -5.51
CA ASP A 114 9.63 -8.25 -4.35
C ASP A 114 8.44 -8.74 -3.50
N SER A 115 7.28 -8.08 -3.62
CA SER A 115 6.03 -8.48 -2.97
C SER A 115 5.34 -9.70 -3.60
N CYS A 116 5.87 -10.24 -4.70
CA CYS A 116 5.37 -11.46 -5.30
C CYS A 116 5.53 -12.67 -4.38
N ASP A 117 4.41 -13.25 -3.95
CA ASP A 117 4.35 -14.50 -3.21
C ASP A 117 3.87 -15.65 -4.12
N TYR A 118 4.80 -16.53 -4.50
CA TYR A 118 4.49 -17.70 -5.33
C TYR A 118 3.57 -18.71 -4.65
N SER A 119 3.49 -18.72 -3.31
CA SER A 119 2.63 -19.66 -2.58
C SER A 119 1.14 -19.39 -2.82
N LEU A 120 0.79 -18.16 -3.22
CA LEU A 120 -0.58 -17.75 -3.51
C LEU A 120 -0.99 -18.01 -4.97
N LEU A 121 -0.07 -18.47 -5.82
CA LEU A 121 -0.34 -18.74 -7.23
C LEU A 121 -0.90 -20.15 -7.42
N SER A 122 -1.85 -20.30 -8.34
CA SER A 122 -2.16 -21.64 -8.87
C SER A 122 -1.04 -22.14 -9.77
N ARG A 123 -1.04 -23.43 -10.04
CA ARG A 123 -0.09 -24.04 -10.99
C ARG A 123 -0.12 -23.41 -12.38
N SER A 124 -1.27 -22.94 -12.86
CA SER A 124 -1.37 -22.26 -14.15
C SER A 124 -0.79 -20.86 -14.11
N GLU A 125 -1.09 -20.09 -13.07
CA GLU A 125 -0.54 -18.75 -12.86
C GLU A 125 0.97 -18.79 -12.67
N ALA A 126 1.50 -19.69 -11.84
CA ALA A 126 2.93 -19.85 -11.65
C ALA A 126 3.67 -20.09 -12.97
N ARG A 127 3.09 -20.89 -13.89
CA ARG A 127 3.66 -21.09 -15.23
C ARG A 127 3.65 -19.81 -16.08
N GLU A 128 2.60 -19.00 -16.00
CA GLU A 128 2.56 -17.70 -16.67
C GLU A 128 3.60 -16.73 -16.11
N ILE A 129 3.71 -16.66 -14.78
CA ILE A 129 4.70 -15.82 -14.08
C ILE A 129 6.14 -16.24 -14.45
N THR A 130 6.46 -17.54 -14.44
CA THR A 130 7.77 -18.03 -14.88
C THR A 130 8.09 -17.63 -16.33
N ARG A 131 7.09 -17.65 -17.23
CA ARG A 131 7.27 -17.19 -18.61
C ARG A 131 7.57 -15.69 -18.67
N ALA A 132 6.82 -14.89 -17.91
CA ALA A 132 7.02 -13.43 -17.85
C ALA A 132 8.40 -13.06 -17.28
N GLU A 133 8.85 -13.75 -16.23
CA GLU A 133 10.18 -13.56 -15.64
C GLU A 133 11.30 -13.92 -16.59
N ARG A 134 11.19 -15.07 -17.26
CA ARG A 134 12.18 -15.49 -18.24
C ARG A 134 12.27 -14.48 -19.39
N ALA A 135 11.14 -13.94 -19.84
CA ALA A 135 11.14 -12.86 -20.83
C ALA A 135 11.88 -11.62 -20.34
N ARG A 136 11.62 -11.15 -19.10
CA ARG A 136 12.36 -10.03 -18.48
C ARG A 136 13.85 -10.30 -18.36
N ASN A 137 14.21 -11.48 -17.86
CA ASN A 137 15.60 -11.92 -17.72
C ASN A 137 16.32 -11.93 -19.08
N TYR A 138 15.67 -12.51 -20.10
CA TYR A 138 16.19 -12.51 -21.46
C TYR A 138 16.39 -11.09 -22.01
N THR A 139 15.43 -10.19 -21.80
CA THR A 139 15.57 -8.76 -22.17
C THR A 139 16.72 -8.08 -21.42
N ALA A 140 16.89 -8.33 -20.12
CA ALA A 140 17.99 -7.80 -19.33
C ALA A 140 19.35 -8.29 -19.87
N CYS A 141 19.45 -9.58 -20.17
CA CYS A 141 20.63 -10.19 -20.78
C CYS A 141 20.96 -9.60 -22.15
N LEU A 142 19.97 -9.45 -23.03
CA LEU A 142 20.16 -8.87 -24.37
C LEU A 142 20.67 -7.42 -24.30
N ASN A 143 20.11 -6.64 -23.38
CA ASN A 143 20.39 -5.22 -23.26
C ASN A 143 21.61 -4.91 -22.37
N ARG A 144 22.20 -5.92 -21.71
CA ARG A 144 23.26 -5.76 -20.70
C ARG A 144 22.90 -4.74 -19.62
N ARG A 145 21.63 -4.73 -19.19
CA ARG A 145 21.10 -3.80 -18.18
C ARG A 145 20.32 -4.55 -17.12
N GLY A 146 20.59 -4.23 -15.85
CA GLY A 146 20.00 -4.93 -14.71
C GLY A 146 20.59 -6.32 -14.51
N TYR A 147 19.93 -7.11 -13.68
CA TYR A 147 20.36 -8.48 -13.38
C TYR A 147 19.99 -9.45 -14.51
N CYS A 148 20.98 -10.21 -15.00
CA CYS A 148 20.84 -11.25 -16.01
C CYS A 148 21.34 -12.58 -15.45
N ASP A 149 20.44 -13.54 -15.30
CA ASP A 149 20.76 -14.92 -14.94
C ASP A 149 20.75 -15.80 -16.19
N ARG A 150 21.94 -16.09 -16.73
CA ARG A 150 22.08 -16.92 -17.93
C ARG A 150 21.61 -18.36 -17.73
N SER A 151 21.58 -18.87 -16.49
CA SER A 151 21.12 -20.23 -16.19
C SER A 151 19.62 -20.41 -16.41
N ARG A 152 18.86 -19.31 -16.41
CA ARG A 152 17.40 -19.27 -16.60
C ARG A 152 16.96 -19.09 -18.06
N LEU A 153 17.91 -19.05 -19.00
CA LEU A 153 17.64 -18.94 -20.43
C LEU A 153 17.49 -20.32 -21.08
N THR A 154 16.71 -20.42 -22.16
CA THR A 154 16.83 -21.61 -23.02
C THR A 154 18.13 -21.58 -23.81
N PRO A 155 18.60 -22.74 -24.30
CA PRO A 155 19.74 -22.80 -25.22
C PRO A 155 19.63 -21.81 -26.40
N SER A 156 18.43 -21.70 -26.98
CA SER A 156 18.14 -20.79 -28.10
C SER A 156 18.21 -19.30 -27.73
N GLU A 157 17.88 -18.94 -26.49
CA GLU A 157 18.01 -17.57 -25.98
C GLU A 157 19.46 -17.27 -25.64
N ALA A 158 20.13 -18.18 -24.92
CA ALA A 158 21.53 -18.04 -24.52
C ALA A 158 22.47 -17.84 -25.72
N ALA A 159 22.20 -18.50 -26.84
CA ALA A 159 22.94 -18.35 -28.09
C ALA A 159 22.83 -16.95 -28.71
N LYS A 160 21.77 -16.19 -28.38
CA LYS A 160 21.56 -14.82 -28.86
C LYS A 160 22.14 -13.77 -27.91
N ILE A 161 22.53 -14.15 -26.70
CA ILE A 161 23.14 -13.22 -25.76
C ILE A 161 24.62 -13.08 -26.10
N PRO A 162 25.11 -11.87 -26.41
CA PRO A 162 26.51 -11.63 -26.69
C PRO A 162 27.42 -12.16 -25.55
N PRO A 163 28.65 -12.60 -25.86
CA PRO A 163 29.62 -12.94 -24.83
C PRO A 163 29.91 -11.71 -23.96
N ASP A 164 30.19 -11.95 -22.67
CA ASP A 164 30.68 -10.88 -21.82
C ASP A 164 32.04 -10.44 -22.35
N VAL A 165 32.14 -9.18 -22.76
CA VAL A 165 33.46 -8.60 -23.04
C VAL A 165 34.05 -8.39 -21.66
N ARG A 166 34.90 -9.33 -21.23
CA ARG A 166 35.71 -9.14 -20.03
C ARG A 166 36.35 -7.75 -20.13
N GLU A 167 36.20 -6.97 -19.07
CA GLU A 167 36.87 -5.69 -18.85
C GLU A 167 38.39 -5.88 -18.62
N ASP A 168 39.01 -6.88 -19.26
CA ASP A 168 40.44 -7.18 -19.22
C ASP A 168 41.18 -6.71 -20.48
N SER A 169 40.47 -6.11 -21.45
CA SER A 169 41.10 -5.62 -22.69
C SER A 169 41.51 -4.13 -22.65
N LEU A 170 41.45 -3.46 -21.49
CA LEU A 170 41.92 -2.08 -21.33
C LEU A 170 43.36 -1.95 -20.79
N ILE A 171 44.14 -3.04 -20.77
CA ILE A 171 45.59 -2.97 -20.50
C ILE A 171 46.36 -3.50 -21.71
N HIS A 172 46.26 -2.80 -22.84
CA HIS A 172 47.34 -2.78 -23.83
C HIS A 172 48.00 -1.40 -23.74
N MET A 173 48.87 -1.25 -22.73
CA MET A 173 49.92 -0.24 -22.83
C MET A 173 50.89 -0.74 -23.90
N ASP A 174 50.99 0.03 -24.99
CA ASP A 174 52.01 -0.11 -26.03
C ASP A 174 53.41 -0.31 -25.43
N PRO A 175 54.12 -1.41 -25.75
CA PRO A 175 55.53 -1.50 -25.48
C PRO A 175 56.30 -1.04 -26.72
N GLY A 176 56.85 0.18 -26.67
CA GLY A 176 58.00 0.53 -27.51
C GLY A 176 57.79 1.68 -28.49
N GLY A 177 57.68 2.89 -27.98
CA GLY A 177 58.26 4.05 -28.68
C GLY A 177 59.75 4.14 -28.33
N PRO A 178 60.67 4.32 -29.29
CA PRO A 178 62.09 4.42 -28.98
C PRO A 178 62.38 5.71 -28.22
N ILE A 179 63.06 5.57 -27.09
CA ILE A 179 63.67 6.68 -26.34
C ILE A 179 65.01 6.96 -27.02
N ASP A 180 65.11 8.06 -27.75
CA ASP A 180 66.39 8.62 -28.19
C ASP A 180 66.94 9.51 -27.07
N PRO A 181 68.08 9.17 -26.43
CA PRO A 181 68.65 10.01 -25.39
C PRO A 181 69.75 10.95 -25.88
N TYR A 182 70.26 10.88 -27.12
CA TYR A 182 71.40 11.72 -27.53
C TYR A 182 71.45 11.97 -29.04
N GLY A 183 70.82 13.07 -29.45
CA GLY A 183 71.07 13.69 -30.74
C GLY A 183 72.55 14.00 -30.96
N ARG A 184 73.06 13.64 -32.14
CA ARG A 184 74.27 14.22 -32.71
C ARG A 184 74.07 14.35 -34.23
N GLU A 185 73.94 15.62 -34.62
CA GLU A 185 73.98 16.28 -35.94
C GLU A 185 73.54 15.51 -37.20
#